data_AF-A0A9E5ZRQ9-F1
#
_entry.id   AF-A0A9E5ZRQ9-F1
#
_cell.length_a   1.000
_cell.length_b   1.000
_cell.length_c   1.000
_cell.angle_alpha   90.00
_cell.angle_beta   90.00
_cell.angle_gamma   90.00
#
_symmetry.space_group_name_H-M   'P 1'
#
loop_
_entity.id
_entity.type
_entity.pdbx_description
1 polymer ?
#
loop_
_entity_poly.entity_id
_entity_poly.type
_entity_poly.pdbx_seq_one_letter_code
_entity_poly.pdbx_strand_id
1 'polypeptide(L)'
;MGKENGTKVGNFLRSIKGIAPDILEFAGNVTGIKALEKLGKMIEGDSAISVQDKELALKLLEFDLQEMQEVTKRWASDMSSDSWLSKNVRPLSLIFLTFVITLLMFTDSIESWAFDVKSDYIDLMKALLITVYFAYFGSRGYEKAKKIK
;
A
#
# COMPACT_ATOMS: atom_id res chain seq x y z
N MET A 1 -9.22 -27.42 -21.19
CA MET A 1 -9.03 -25.96 -21.04
C MET A 1 -8.00 -25.76 -19.92
N GLY A 2 -6.71 -25.80 -20.25
CA GLY A 2 -5.63 -25.77 -19.27
C GLY A 2 -5.46 -24.37 -18.71
N LYS A 3 -5.39 -24.23 -17.38
CA LYS A 3 -5.22 -22.96 -16.69
C LYS A 3 -3.86 -22.35 -17.04
N GLU A 4 -3.88 -21.22 -17.73
CA GLU A 4 -2.69 -20.39 -17.99
C GLU A 4 -2.25 -19.69 -16.70
N ASN A 5 -1.54 -20.41 -15.83
CA ASN A 5 -0.99 -19.88 -14.59
C ASN A 5 0.39 -19.20 -14.84
N GLY A 6 0.47 -18.20 -15.72
CA GLY A 6 1.73 -17.53 -16.03
C GLY A 6 1.58 -16.31 -16.94
N THR A 7 2.69 -15.61 -17.17
CA THR A 7 2.76 -14.46 -18.10
C THR A 7 2.65 -14.92 -19.54
N LYS A 8 2.17 -14.06 -20.46
CA LYS A 8 1.96 -14.42 -21.87
C LYS A 8 3.28 -14.84 -22.52
N VAL A 9 4.37 -14.14 -22.20
CA VAL A 9 5.72 -14.53 -22.60
C VAL A 9 6.11 -15.91 -22.06
N GLY A 10 5.77 -16.23 -20.80
CA GLY A 10 6.10 -17.52 -20.21
C GLY A 10 5.33 -18.68 -20.83
N ASN A 11 4.05 -18.47 -21.20
CA ASN A 11 3.26 -19.47 -21.92
C ASN A 11 3.77 -19.67 -23.35
N PHE A 12 4.20 -18.60 -24.01
CA PHE A 12 4.81 -18.65 -25.33
C PHE A 12 6.14 -19.42 -25.32
N LEU A 13 7.04 -19.14 -24.38
CA LEU A 13 8.32 -19.85 -24.26
C LEU A 13 8.12 -21.35 -24.03
N ARG A 14 7.11 -21.76 -23.26
CA ARG A 14 6.76 -23.19 -23.07
C ARG A 14 6.29 -23.89 -24.35
N SER A 15 5.84 -23.14 -25.35
CA SER A 15 5.35 -23.70 -26.63
C SER A 15 6.49 -24.01 -27.61
N ILE A 16 7.68 -23.45 -27.39
CA ILE A 16 8.84 -23.60 -28.28
C ILE A 16 9.66 -24.82 -27.84
N LYS A 17 10.03 -25.69 -28.79
CA LYS A 17 10.92 -26.84 -28.54
C LYS A 17 12.38 -26.40 -28.63
N GLY A 18 13.19 -26.71 -27.62
CA GLY A 18 14.64 -26.47 -27.63
C GLY A 18 15.13 -25.29 -26.78
N ILE A 19 14.25 -24.64 -26.01
CA ILE A 19 14.63 -23.57 -25.08
C ILE A 19 15.39 -24.16 -23.87
N ALA A 20 16.38 -23.41 -23.37
CA ALA A 20 17.10 -23.74 -22.15
C ALA A 20 16.14 -23.97 -20.96
N PRO A 21 16.30 -25.08 -20.19
CA PRO A 21 15.45 -25.40 -19.04
C PRO A 21 15.37 -24.26 -18.00
N ASP A 22 16.49 -23.55 -17.80
CA ASP A 22 16.59 -22.43 -16.85
C ASP A 22 15.66 -21.26 -17.21
N ILE A 23 15.47 -20.98 -18.51
CA ILE A 23 14.56 -19.92 -18.99
C ILE A 23 13.11 -20.32 -18.74
N LEU A 24 12.77 -21.60 -18.95
CA LEU A 24 11.43 -22.13 -18.72
C LEU A 24 11.06 -22.16 -17.24
N GLU A 25 11.99 -22.53 -16.37
CA GLU A 25 11.80 -22.50 -14.92
C GLU A 25 11.63 -21.06 -14.42
N PHE A 26 12.49 -20.14 -14.88
CA PHE A 26 12.41 -18.73 -14.50
C PHE A 26 11.12 -18.07 -15.00
N ALA A 27 10.70 -18.37 -16.24
CA ALA A 27 9.43 -17.92 -16.78
C ALA A 27 8.22 -18.44 -16.00
N GLY A 28 8.33 -19.63 -15.38
CA GLY A 28 7.25 -20.20 -14.57
C GLY A 28 7.08 -19.58 -13.19
N ASN A 29 8.15 -19.02 -12.64
CA ASN A 29 8.14 -18.35 -11.34
C ASN A 29 8.18 -16.82 -11.47
N VAL A 30 7.98 -16.28 -12.68
CA VAL A 30 8.14 -14.86 -12.96
C VAL A 30 6.98 -14.07 -12.35
N THR A 31 7.29 -13.26 -11.34
CA THR A 31 6.34 -12.33 -10.73
C THR A 31 6.98 -10.96 -10.60
N GLY A 32 6.30 -9.93 -11.13
CA GLY A 32 6.73 -8.54 -11.04
C GLY A 32 7.64 -8.07 -12.18
N ILE A 33 7.69 -6.75 -12.33
CA ILE A 33 8.34 -6.03 -13.44
C ILE A 33 9.84 -6.39 -13.56
N LYS A 34 10.58 -6.39 -12.44
CA LYS A 34 12.02 -6.71 -12.43
C LYS A 34 12.33 -8.14 -12.87
N ALA A 35 11.44 -9.08 -12.56
CA ALA A 35 11.60 -10.48 -12.97
C ALA A 35 11.36 -10.62 -14.48
N LEU A 36 10.38 -9.91 -15.03
CA LEU A 36 10.15 -9.85 -16.48
C LEU A 36 11.33 -9.22 -17.24
N GLU A 37 11.88 -8.10 -16.76
CA GLU A 37 13.07 -7.50 -17.38
C GLU A 37 14.27 -8.45 -17.40
N LYS A 38 14.45 -9.24 -16.33
CA LYS A 38 15.51 -10.26 -16.26
C LYS A 38 15.26 -11.40 -17.25
N LEU A 39 13.99 -11.80 -17.44
CA LEU A 39 13.60 -12.80 -18.42
C LEU A 39 13.93 -12.33 -19.84
N GLY A 40 13.66 -11.06 -20.18
CA GLY A 40 14.02 -10.46 -21.47
C GLY A 40 15.51 -10.57 -21.78
N LYS A 41 16.37 -10.25 -20.81
CA LYS A 41 17.83 -10.37 -20.96
C LYS A 41 18.30 -11.81 -21.18
N MET A 42 17.61 -12.78 -20.57
CA MET A 42 17.91 -14.21 -20.79
C MET A 42 17.51 -14.65 -22.20
N ILE A 43 16.34 -14.23 -22.68
CA ILE A 43 15.89 -14.48 -24.06
C ILE A 43 16.84 -13.83 -25.07
N GLU A 44 17.31 -12.60 -24.81
CA GLU A 44 18.28 -11.88 -25.62
C GLU A 44 19.65 -12.57 -25.70
N GLY A 45 20.11 -13.19 -24.61
CA GLY A 45 21.37 -13.92 -24.56
C GLY A 45 21.32 -15.32 -25.17
N ASP A 46 20.13 -15.88 -25.40
CA ASP A 46 19.96 -17.25 -25.89
C ASP A 46 20.05 -17.32 -27.43
N SER A 47 20.84 -18.28 -27.93
CA SER A 47 21.08 -18.56 -29.36
C SER A 47 20.33 -19.77 -29.89
N ALA A 48 19.66 -20.54 -29.03
CA ALA A 48 18.82 -21.68 -29.41
C ALA A 48 17.42 -21.26 -29.87
N ILE A 49 16.97 -20.06 -29.50
CA ILE A 49 15.70 -19.48 -29.95
C ILE A 49 15.87 -18.91 -31.37
N SER A 50 14.96 -19.29 -32.28
CA SER A 50 14.87 -18.70 -33.63
C SER A 50 14.72 -17.19 -33.56
N VAL A 51 15.29 -16.46 -34.53
CA VAL A 51 15.20 -14.99 -34.59
C VAL A 51 13.73 -14.51 -34.59
N GLN A 52 12.85 -15.22 -35.29
CA GLN A 52 11.42 -14.90 -35.35
C GLN A 52 10.72 -15.12 -33.99
N ASP A 53 11.03 -16.23 -33.33
CA ASP A 53 10.46 -16.56 -32.01
C ASP A 53 10.96 -15.59 -30.94
N LYS A 54 12.21 -15.13 -31.08
CA LYS A 54 12.83 -14.15 -30.18
C LYS A 54 12.12 -12.80 -30.28
N GLU A 55 11.87 -12.32 -31.49
CA GLU A 55 11.13 -11.08 -31.71
C GLU A 55 9.71 -11.16 -31.15
N LEU A 56 9.03 -12.29 -31.36
CA LEU A 56 7.69 -12.52 -30.82
C LEU A 56 7.69 -12.61 -29.29
N ALA A 57 8.66 -13.29 -28.68
CA ALA A 57 8.81 -13.39 -27.23
C ALA A 57 9.07 -12.01 -26.59
N LEU A 58 9.94 -11.19 -27.19
CA LEU A 58 10.24 -9.84 -26.71
C LEU A 58 9.02 -8.93 -26.83
N LYS A 59 8.26 -9.03 -27.92
CA LYS A 59 7.02 -8.25 -28.08
C LYS A 59 5.96 -8.65 -27.04
N LEU A 60 5.80 -9.94 -26.77
CA LEU A 60 4.91 -10.44 -25.71
C LEU A 60 5.38 -9.98 -24.32
N LEU A 61 6.69 -9.95 -24.09
CA LEU A 61 7.28 -9.43 -22.85
C LEU A 61 6.96 -7.95 -22.65
N GLU A 62 7.07 -7.13 -23.69
CA GLU A 62 6.72 -5.71 -23.64
C GLU A 62 5.24 -5.52 -23.27
N PHE A 63 4.34 -6.32 -23.86
CA PHE A 63 2.93 -6.29 -23.50
C PHE A 63 2.70 -6.64 -22.02
N ASP A 64 3.34 -7.70 -21.52
CA ASP A 64 3.23 -8.10 -20.11
C ASP A 64 3.81 -7.05 -19.14
N LEU A 65 4.91 -6.38 -19.54
CA LEU A 65 5.50 -5.27 -18.80
C LEU A 65 4.56 -4.07 -18.74
N GLN A 66 3.99 -3.67 -19.87
CA GLN A 66 3.06 -2.55 -19.96
C GLN A 66 1.80 -2.82 -19.12
N GLU A 67 1.24 -4.03 -19.21
CA GLU A 67 0.08 -4.43 -18.42
C GLU A 67 0.36 -4.32 -16.91
N MET A 68 1.49 -4.85 -16.44
CA MET A 68 1.88 -4.74 -15.03
C MET A 68 2.17 -3.30 -14.60
N GLN A 69 2.76 -2.48 -15.47
CA GLN A 69 2.99 -1.06 -15.19
C GLN A 69 1.67 -0.31 -15.03
N GLU A 70 0.68 -0.55 -15.89
CA GLU A 70 -0.63 0.11 -15.78
C GLU A 70 -1.39 -0.34 -14.53
N VAL A 71 -1.31 -1.62 -14.14
CA VAL A 71 -1.85 -2.09 -12.84
C VAL A 71 -1.15 -1.39 -11.68
N THR A 72 0.17 -1.28 -11.73
CA THR A 72 0.96 -0.60 -10.69
C THR A 72 0.60 0.89 -10.61
N LYS A 73 0.43 1.57 -11.76
CA LYS A 73 0.00 2.97 -11.82
C LYS A 73 -1.39 3.16 -11.23
N ARG A 74 -2.33 2.25 -11.50
CA ARG A 74 -3.66 2.26 -10.87
C ARG A 74 -3.56 2.12 -9.37
N TRP A 75 -2.80 1.15 -8.88
CA TRP A 75 -2.60 0.98 -7.42
C TRP A 75 -1.94 2.21 -6.78
N ALA A 76 -0.93 2.79 -7.45
CA ALA A 76 -0.29 4.02 -6.98
C ALA A 76 -1.27 5.21 -6.99
N SER A 77 -2.14 5.30 -8.00
CA SER A 77 -3.19 6.31 -8.09
C SER A 77 -4.23 6.15 -6.98
N ASP A 78 -4.66 4.91 -6.70
CA ASP A 78 -5.59 4.62 -5.61
C ASP A 78 -4.98 4.97 -4.24
N MET A 79 -3.68 4.72 -4.06
CA MET A 79 -2.92 5.14 -2.86
C MET A 79 -2.67 6.65 -2.81
N SER A 80 -2.68 7.35 -3.95
CA SER A 80 -2.47 8.81 -4.00
C SER A 80 -3.63 9.62 -3.42
N SER A 81 -4.76 8.97 -3.10
CA SER A 81 -5.90 9.58 -2.41
C SER A 81 -5.64 9.94 -0.93
N ASP A 82 -4.43 9.71 -0.41
CA ASP A 82 -4.02 10.14 0.92
C ASP A 82 -3.97 11.69 1.03
N SER A 83 -5.13 12.31 1.19
CA SER A 83 -5.25 13.75 1.44
C SER A 83 -4.47 14.15 2.69
N TRP A 84 -3.93 15.37 2.72
CA TRP A 84 -3.25 15.92 3.90
C TRP A 84 -4.12 15.82 5.15
N LEU A 85 -5.44 16.00 5.01
CA LEU A 85 -6.40 15.90 6.09
C LEU A 85 -6.48 14.46 6.65
N SER A 86 -6.52 13.43 5.79
CA SER A 86 -6.56 12.03 6.21
C SER A 86 -5.29 11.62 6.99
N LYS A 87 -4.12 12.14 6.60
CA LYS A 87 -2.85 11.88 7.31
C LYS A 87 -2.81 12.55 8.69
N ASN A 88 -3.46 13.70 8.83
CA ASN A 88 -3.41 14.52 10.05
C ASN A 88 -4.66 14.43 10.92
N VAL A 89 -5.71 13.71 10.53
CA VAL A 89 -6.96 13.62 11.30
C VAL A 89 -6.73 13.10 12.73
N ARG A 90 -5.77 12.17 12.91
CA ARG A 90 -5.41 11.63 14.23
C ARG A 90 -4.83 12.71 15.15
N PRO A 91 -3.70 13.36 14.83
CA PRO A 91 -3.17 14.43 15.67
C PRO A 91 -4.13 15.64 15.76
N LEU A 92 -4.87 15.96 14.70
CA LEU A 92 -5.83 17.08 14.73
C LEU A 92 -7.00 16.84 15.68
N SER A 93 -7.52 15.61 15.76
CA SER A 93 -8.57 15.26 16.72
C SER A 93 -8.12 15.47 18.17
N LEU A 94 -6.86 15.17 18.48
CA LEU A 94 -6.26 15.39 19.79
C LEU A 94 -6.16 16.89 20.12
N ILE A 95 -5.64 17.69 19.18
CA ILE A 95 -5.50 19.14 19.34
C ILE A 95 -6.89 19.79 19.50
N PHE A 96 -7.84 19.42 18.66
CA PHE A 96 -9.21 19.93 18.70
C PHE A 96 -9.87 19.66 20.06
N LEU A 97 -9.82 18.41 20.54
CA LEU A 97 -10.45 18.05 21.80
C LEU A 97 -9.79 18.74 23.00
N THR A 98 -8.46 18.87 22.98
CA THR A 98 -7.70 19.61 24.00
C THR A 98 -8.07 21.10 24.01
N PHE A 99 -8.21 21.69 22.82
CA PHE A 99 -8.60 23.08 22.66
C PHE A 99 -10.01 23.33 23.20
N VAL A 100 -10.99 22.49 22.85
CA VAL A 100 -12.37 22.61 23.34
C VAL A 100 -12.42 22.53 24.87
N ILE A 101 -11.72 21.58 25.49
CA ILE A 101 -11.68 21.45 26.95
C ILE A 101 -10.99 22.64 27.61
N THR A 102 -9.91 23.16 27.00
CA THR A 102 -9.23 24.36 27.50
C THR A 102 -10.16 25.58 27.46
N LEU A 103 -10.95 25.71 26.39
CA LEU A 103 -11.95 26.77 26.27
C LEU A 103 -13.05 26.62 27.32
N LEU A 104 -13.56 25.40 27.54
CA LEU A 104 -14.56 25.13 28.58
C LEU A 104 -14.06 25.47 29.99
N MET A 105 -12.82 25.09 30.32
CA MET A 105 -12.18 25.48 31.60
C MET A 105 -12.03 26.99 31.72
N PHE A 106 -11.68 27.68 30.63
CA PHE A 106 -11.59 29.13 30.61
C PHE A 106 -12.95 29.79 30.83
N THR A 107 -14.02 29.30 30.17
CA THR A 107 -15.37 29.84 30.38
C THR A 107 -15.91 29.59 31.78
N ASP A 108 -15.60 28.43 32.38
CA ASP A 108 -15.96 28.10 33.76
C ASP A 108 -15.25 29.01 34.78
N SER A 109 -14.02 29.44 34.47
CA SER A 109 -13.25 30.36 35.33
C SER A 109 -13.78 31.81 35.34
N ILE A 110 -14.69 32.16 34.43
CA ILE A 110 -15.29 33.49 34.33
C ILE A 110 -16.60 33.49 35.13
N GLU A 111 -16.53 33.88 36.40
CA GLU A 111 -17.66 33.92 37.33
C GLU A 111 -18.86 34.78 36.86
N SER A 112 -18.66 35.68 35.90
CA SER A 112 -19.69 36.59 35.38
C SER A 112 -20.51 36.01 34.22
N TRP A 113 -20.17 34.84 33.71
CA TRP A 113 -20.79 34.25 32.52
C TRP A 113 -21.68 33.06 32.94
N ALA A 114 -23.00 33.18 32.76
CA ALA A 114 -24.02 32.21 33.22
C ALA A 114 -24.12 30.94 32.34
N PHE A 115 -22.99 30.38 31.93
CA PHE A 115 -22.97 29.16 31.13
C PHE A 115 -22.60 27.98 32.00
N ASP A 116 -23.64 27.27 32.40
CA ASP A 116 -23.53 26.01 33.11
C ASP A 116 -23.61 24.85 32.10
N VAL A 117 -22.54 24.04 32.05
CA VAL A 117 -22.50 22.83 31.23
C VAL A 117 -22.95 21.66 32.09
N LYS A 118 -24.00 20.95 31.66
CA LYS A 118 -24.51 19.79 32.41
C LYS A 118 -23.41 18.76 32.67
N SER A 119 -23.40 18.19 33.87
CA SER A 119 -22.43 17.16 34.30
C SER A 119 -22.28 16.01 33.30
N ASP A 120 -23.39 15.55 32.71
CA ASP A 120 -23.37 14.47 31.71
C ASP A 120 -22.47 14.77 30.50
N TYR A 121 -22.42 16.03 30.06
CA TYR A 121 -21.55 16.44 28.96
C TYR A 121 -20.09 16.53 29.38
N ILE A 122 -19.82 16.92 30.63
CA ILE A 122 -18.47 16.96 31.20
C ILE A 122 -17.91 15.53 31.32
N ASP A 123 -18.73 14.61 31.84
CA ASP A 123 -18.34 13.20 31.99
C ASP A 123 -18.12 12.53 30.63
N LEU A 124 -18.99 12.82 29.64
CA LEU A 124 -18.80 12.37 28.27
C LEU A 124 -17.48 12.90 27.68
N MET A 125 -17.18 14.19 27.84
CA MET A 125 -15.95 14.80 27.33
C MET A 125 -14.70 14.23 28.01
N LYS A 126 -14.76 14.00 29.32
CA LYS A 126 -13.67 13.37 30.08
C LYS A 126 -13.40 11.94 29.60
N ALA A 127 -14.44 11.13 29.43
CA ALA A 127 -14.32 9.77 28.91
C ALA A 127 -13.73 9.76 27.49
N LEU A 128 -14.20 10.66 26.62
CA LEU A 128 -13.70 10.80 25.26
C LEU A 128 -12.23 11.24 25.23
N LEU A 129 -11.85 12.23 26.05
CA LEU A 129 -10.47 12.73 26.14
C LEU A 129 -9.51 11.62 26.54
N ILE A 130 -9.82 10.92 27.63
CA ILE A 130 -9.00 9.81 28.13
C ILE A 130 -8.84 8.76 27.02
N THR A 131 -9.93 8.36 26.37
CA THR A 131 -9.90 7.35 25.30
C THR A 131 -9.02 7.77 24.13
N VAL A 132 -9.14 9.00 23.64
CA VAL A 132 -8.33 9.51 22.51
C VAL A 132 -6.86 9.62 22.88
N TYR A 133 -6.55 10.09 24.10
CA TYR A 133 -5.16 10.16 24.58
C TYR A 133 -4.52 8.78 24.72
N PHE A 134 -5.23 7.81 25.31
CA PHE A 134 -4.76 6.43 25.39
C PHE A 134 -4.61 5.80 24.02
N ALA A 135 -5.52 6.01 23.08
CA ALA A 135 -5.41 5.49 21.73
C ALA A 135 -4.20 6.09 21.00
N TYR A 136 -3.96 7.40 21.11
CA TYR A 136 -2.87 8.08 20.41
C TYR A 136 -1.48 7.75 20.97
N PHE A 137 -1.31 7.81 22.29
CA PHE A 137 -0.02 7.54 22.94
C PHE A 137 0.21 6.06 23.26
N GLY A 138 -0.85 5.33 23.61
CA GLY A 138 -0.78 3.91 23.95
C GLY A 138 -0.55 3.01 22.74
N SER A 139 -1.12 3.32 21.56
CA SER A 139 -0.85 2.55 20.34
C SER A 139 0.62 2.59 19.93
N ARG A 140 1.26 3.76 19.99
CA ARG A 140 2.69 3.92 19.71
C ARG A 140 3.57 3.17 20.72
N GLY A 141 3.16 3.13 22.00
CA GLY A 141 3.83 2.35 23.03
C GLY A 141 3.76 0.83 22.77
N TYR A 142 2.57 0.34 22.42
CA TYR A 142 2.34 -1.07 22.08
C TYR A 142 3.09 -1.50 20.81
N GLU A 143 3.09 -0.69 19.75
CA GLU A 143 3.82 -0.95 18.52
C GLU A 143 5.34 -1.07 18.75
N LYS A 144 5.91 -0.23 19.63
CA LYS A 144 7.32 -0.29 19.99
C LYS A 144 7.66 -1.53 20.83
N ALA A 145 6.80 -1.90 21.77
CA ALA A 145 6.96 -3.11 22.57
C ALA A 145 6.94 -4.40 21.73
N LYS A 146 6.09 -4.45 20.69
CA LYS A 146 6.01 -5.61 19.78
C LYS A 146 7.23 -5.72 18.85
N LYS A 147 7.88 -4.61 18.47
CA LYS A 147 9.08 -4.63 17.61
C LYS A 147 10.36 -5.07 18.31
N ILE A 148 10.40 -4.99 19.64
CA ILE A 148 11.56 -5.36 20.47
C ILE A 148 11.53 -6.84 20.85
N LYS A 149 10.38 -7.49 20.72
CA LYS A 149 10.16 -8.92 21.01
C LYS A 149 10.29 -9.75 19.75
#